data_AF-M0B5Z6-F1
#
_entry.id   AF-M0B5Z6-F1
#
_cell.length_a   1.000
_cell.length_b   1.000
_cell.length_c   1.000
_cell.angle_alpha   90.00
_cell.angle_beta   90.00
_cell.angle_gamma   90.00
#
_symmetry.space_group_name_H-M   'P 1'
#
loop_
_entity.id
_entity.type
_entity.pdbx_description
1 polymer ?
#
loop_
_entity_poly.entity_id
_entity_poly.type
_entity_poly.pdbx_seq_one_letter_code
_entity_poly.pdbx_strand_id
1 'polypeptide(L)'
;MSQEYDKLVRDDIPEIIVDSGETPVTRTASDAEYETYLCKKLREEVEEYVTDRDVDELADVLEVLHAIRKFEGISEQELHNRRERKADDRGRFDERLILERVTE
;
A
#
# COMPACT_ATOMS: atom_id res chain seq x y z
N MET A 1 -20.25 -6.41 22.24
CA MET A 1 -19.98 -5.03 21.77
C MET A 1 -19.43 -5.17 20.36
N SER A 2 -19.94 -4.45 19.38
CA SER A 2 -19.41 -4.48 18.00
C SER A 2 -18.27 -3.45 17.87
N GLN A 3 -17.21 -3.82 17.16
CA GLN A 3 -16.14 -2.89 16.77
C GLN A 3 -16.38 -2.46 15.32
N GLU A 4 -16.30 -1.16 15.06
CA GLU A 4 -16.47 -0.60 13.72
C GLU A 4 -15.11 -0.34 13.07
N TYR A 5 -15.01 -0.70 11.80
CA TYR A 5 -13.81 -0.50 10.99
C TYR A 5 -14.18 0.19 9.68
N ASP A 6 -13.28 1.06 9.23
CA ASP A 6 -13.40 1.74 7.93
C ASP A 6 -12.10 1.54 7.16
N LYS A 7 -11.86 0.32 6.69
CA LYS A 7 -10.62 -0.04 5.98
C LYS A 7 -10.85 -1.08 4.90
N LEU A 8 -9.95 -1.07 3.92
CA LEU A 8 -9.84 -2.15 2.94
C LEU A 8 -9.17 -3.35 3.61
N VAL A 9 -9.62 -4.57 3.30
CA VAL A 9 -9.03 -5.81 3.81
C VAL A 9 -8.72 -6.74 2.64
N ARG A 10 -7.80 -7.70 2.85
CA ARG A 10 -7.53 -8.78 1.90
C ARG A 10 -8.74 -9.73 1.80
N ASP A 11 -8.83 -10.44 0.68
CA ASP A 11 -10.00 -11.25 0.32
C ASP A 11 -10.36 -12.32 1.36
N ASP A 12 -9.35 -12.94 2.00
CA ASP A 12 -9.55 -14.02 2.97
C ASP A 12 -9.81 -13.53 4.41
N ILE A 13 -9.66 -12.23 4.69
CA ILE A 13 -9.85 -11.67 6.04
C ILE A 13 -11.25 -11.94 6.61
N PRO A 14 -12.35 -11.82 5.86
CA PRO A 14 -13.67 -12.17 6.36
C PRO A 14 -13.75 -13.64 6.81
N GLU A 15 -13.16 -14.58 6.07
CA GLU A 15 -13.16 -15.99 6.45
C GLU A 15 -12.34 -16.23 7.72
N ILE A 16 -11.17 -15.60 7.83
CA ILE A 16 -10.33 -15.66 9.04
C ILE A 16 -11.08 -15.13 10.27
N ILE A 17 -11.88 -14.06 10.14
CA ILE A 17 -12.71 -13.53 11.23
C ILE A 17 -13.82 -14.51 11.62
N VAL A 18 -14.42 -15.21 10.64
CA VAL A 18 -15.41 -16.26 10.93
C VAL A 18 -14.75 -17.42 11.70
N ASP A 19 -13.54 -17.83 11.29
CA ASP A 19 -12.79 -18.90 11.94
C ASP A 19 -12.34 -18.54 13.36
N SER A 20 -12.17 -17.24 13.68
CA SER A 20 -11.93 -16.76 15.05
C SER A 20 -13.18 -16.75 15.94
N GLY A 21 -14.35 -17.11 15.39
CA GLY A 21 -15.64 -17.14 16.09
C GLY A 21 -16.37 -15.80 16.12
N GLU A 22 -15.91 -14.83 15.31
CA GLU A 22 -16.53 -13.53 15.16
C GLU A 22 -17.36 -13.47 13.85
N THR A 23 -18.21 -12.45 13.72
CA THR A 23 -19.04 -12.29 12.51
C THR A 23 -18.63 -11.01 11.78
N PRO A 24 -17.95 -11.09 10.63
CA PRO A 24 -17.60 -9.91 9.86
C PRO A 24 -18.84 -9.36 9.15
N VAL A 25 -18.89 -8.04 8.98
CA VAL A 25 -19.85 -7.36 8.11
C VAL A 25 -19.06 -6.65 7.02
N THR A 26 -19.19 -7.10 5.78
CA THR A 26 -18.46 -6.54 4.63
C THR A 26 -19.40 -6.06 3.53
N ARG A 27 -18.85 -5.24 2.64
CA ARG A 27 -19.47 -4.85 1.38
C ARG A 27 -18.39 -4.76 0.32
N THR A 28 -18.77 -4.92 -0.94
CA THR A 28 -17.89 -4.67 -2.08
C THR A 28 -17.91 -3.17 -2.41
N ALA A 29 -16.72 -2.58 -2.61
CA ALA A 29 -16.59 -1.19 -3.01
C ALA A 29 -16.92 -1.01 -4.51
N SER A 30 -17.49 0.13 -4.88
CA SER A 30 -17.47 0.60 -6.28
C SER A 30 -16.05 1.02 -6.70
N ASP A 31 -15.78 1.18 -8.00
CA ASP A 31 -14.45 1.57 -8.48
C ASP A 31 -13.93 2.87 -7.82
N ALA A 32 -14.78 3.90 -7.71
CA ALA A 32 -14.41 5.17 -7.09
C ALA A 32 -14.13 5.06 -5.58
N GLU A 33 -14.92 4.23 -4.89
CA GLU A 33 -14.65 3.93 -3.48
C GLU A 33 -13.37 3.12 -3.33
N TYR A 34 -13.14 2.14 -4.21
CA TYR A 34 -11.96 1.28 -4.16
C TYR A 34 -10.69 2.07 -4.37
N GLU A 35 -10.65 3.01 -5.32
CA GLU A 35 -9.53 3.94 -5.51
C GLU A 35 -9.22 4.72 -4.21
N THR A 36 -10.28 5.23 -3.56
CA THR A 36 -10.16 5.98 -2.30
C THR A 36 -9.61 5.08 -1.19
N TYR A 37 -10.13 3.86 -1.06
CA TYR A 37 -9.72 2.89 -0.05
C TYR A 37 -8.31 2.34 -0.29
N LEU A 38 -7.87 2.18 -1.54
CA LEU A 38 -6.49 1.82 -1.88
C LEU A 38 -5.51 2.91 -1.41
N CYS A 39 -5.82 4.17 -1.68
CA CYS A 39 -5.00 5.29 -1.20
C CYS A 39 -5.02 5.43 0.33
N LYS A 40 -6.13 5.07 0.99
CA LYS A 40 -6.22 5.04 2.45
C LYS A 40 -5.36 3.90 3.00
N LYS A 41 -5.48 2.69 2.43
CA LYS A 41 -4.72 1.52 2.84
C LYS A 41 -3.22 1.74 2.65
N LEU A 42 -2.78 2.34 1.54
CA LEU A 42 -1.36 2.66 1.34
C LEU A 42 -0.79 3.55 2.45
N ARG A 43 -1.58 4.50 2.96
CA ARG A 43 -1.15 5.36 4.08
C ARG A 43 -1.08 4.59 5.39
N GLU A 44 -2.11 3.76 5.66
CA GLU A 44 -2.17 2.86 6.82
C GLU A 44 -0.91 1.98 6.90
N GLU A 45 -0.61 1.22 5.85
CA GLU A 45 0.55 0.30 5.84
C GLU A 45 1.91 1.03 5.95
N VAL A 46 2.03 2.21 5.31
CA VAL A 46 3.25 3.03 5.43
C VAL A 46 3.41 3.56 6.85
N GLU A 47 2.33 3.98 7.51
CA GLU A 47 2.35 4.44 8.90
C GLU A 47 2.67 3.29 9.85
N GLU A 48 2.12 2.09 9.63
CA GLU A 48 2.44 0.86 10.37
C GLU A 48 3.92 0.51 10.21
N TYR A 49 4.47 0.46 8.98
CA TYR A 49 5.90 0.25 8.78
C TYR A 49 6.78 1.33 9.45
N VAL A 50 6.39 2.60 9.38
CA VAL A 50 7.14 3.69 10.03
C VAL A 50 7.16 3.52 11.54
N THR A 51 6.07 3.01 12.13
CA THR A 51 5.90 2.82 13.58
C THR A 51 6.62 1.57 14.06
N ASP A 52 6.33 0.42 13.45
CA ASP A 52 6.73 -0.89 13.97
C ASP A 52 8.03 -1.40 13.34
N ARG A 53 8.39 -0.88 12.15
CA ARG A 53 9.61 -1.25 11.40
C ARG A 53 9.70 -2.74 11.05
N ASP A 54 8.55 -3.43 11.00
CA ASP A 54 8.45 -4.83 10.61
C ASP A 54 8.58 -5.00 9.09
N VAL A 55 9.16 -6.13 8.68
CA VAL A 55 9.27 -6.53 7.27
C VAL A 55 7.90 -6.96 6.72
N ASP A 56 7.01 -7.47 7.56
CA ASP A 56 5.66 -7.84 7.12
C ASP A 56 4.88 -6.60 6.64
N GLU A 57 4.99 -5.46 7.33
CA GLU A 57 4.37 -4.21 6.87
C GLU A 57 4.97 -3.68 5.55
N LEU A 58 6.26 -3.94 5.28
CA LEU A 58 6.82 -3.65 3.95
C LEU A 58 6.20 -4.53 2.86
N ALA A 59 5.87 -5.78 3.18
CA ALA A 59 5.19 -6.68 2.25
C ALA A 59 3.75 -6.21 2.00
N ASP A 60 3.05 -5.71 3.03
CA ASP A 60 1.72 -5.11 2.88
C ASP A 60 1.75 -3.83 2.04
N VAL A 61 2.73 -2.92 2.25
CA VAL A 61 2.95 -1.78 1.35
C VAL A 61 3.13 -2.24 -0.10
N LEU A 62 3.91 -3.29 -0.33
CA LEU A 62 4.15 -3.82 -1.67
C LEU A 62 2.86 -4.39 -2.30
N GLU A 63 2.05 -5.13 -1.54
CA GLU A 63 0.75 -5.64 -2.00
C GLU A 63 -0.18 -4.49 -2.43
N VAL A 64 -0.27 -3.44 -1.61
CA VAL A 64 -1.13 -2.29 -1.94
C VAL A 64 -0.65 -1.59 -3.21
N LEU A 65 0.67 -1.46 -3.42
CA LEU A 65 1.22 -0.93 -4.67
C LEU A 65 0.87 -1.80 -5.88
N HIS A 66 0.86 -3.13 -5.74
CA HIS A 66 0.41 -4.04 -6.80
C HIS A 66 -1.08 -3.87 -7.12
N ALA A 67 -1.92 -3.73 -6.09
CA ALA A 67 -3.36 -3.50 -6.25
C ALA A 67 -3.64 -2.16 -6.96
N ILE A 68 -2.97 -1.07 -6.54
CA ILE A 68 -3.06 0.25 -7.19
C ILE A 68 -2.61 0.14 -8.66
N ARG A 69 -1.45 -0.47 -8.91
CA ARG A 69 -0.93 -0.64 -10.28
C ARG A 69 -1.95 -1.33 -11.18
N LYS A 70 -2.57 -2.40 -10.69
CA LYS A 70 -3.60 -3.16 -11.43
C LYS A 70 -4.86 -2.33 -11.67
N PHE A 71 -5.33 -1.59 -10.67
CA PHE A 71 -6.48 -0.70 -10.79
C PHE A 71 -6.26 0.40 -11.84
N GLU A 72 -5.06 0.99 -11.87
CA GLU A 72 -4.64 2.01 -12.85
C GLU A 72 -4.35 1.44 -14.25
N GLY A 73 -4.47 0.12 -14.46
CA GLY A 73 -4.15 -0.52 -15.73
C GLY A 73 -2.66 -0.49 -16.09
N ILE A 74 -1.78 -0.29 -15.10
CA ILE A 74 -0.34 -0.25 -15.29
C ILE A 74 0.21 -1.69 -15.21
N SER A 75 1.07 -2.07 -16.15
CA SER A 75 1.74 -3.37 -16.10
C SER A 75 2.94 -3.33 -15.14
N GLU A 76 3.35 -4.50 -14.65
CA GLU A 76 4.54 -4.61 -13.81
C GLU A 76 5.78 -4.07 -14.49
N GLN A 77 5.94 -4.47 -15.75
CA GLN A 77 7.07 -4.07 -16.58
C GLN A 77 7.07 -2.56 -16.82
N GLU A 78 5.90 -1.94 -17.02
CA GLU A 78 5.82 -0.49 -17.21
C GLU A 78 6.23 0.27 -15.94
N LEU A 79 5.73 -0.14 -14.78
CA LEU A 79 6.12 0.47 -13.51
C LEU A 79 7.62 0.28 -13.22
N HIS A 80 8.14 -0.92 -13.44
CA HIS A 80 9.55 -1.23 -13.32
C HIS A 80 10.40 -0.35 -14.26
N ASN A 81 10.05 -0.27 -15.54
CA ASN A 81 10.77 0.56 -16.52
C ASN A 81 10.74 2.05 -16.15
N ARG A 82 9.66 2.55 -15.55
CA ARG A 82 9.60 3.93 -15.03
C ARG A 82 10.53 4.12 -13.83
N ARG A 83 10.61 3.13 -12.94
CA ARG A 83 11.52 3.15 -11.78
C ARG A 83 12.99 3.16 -12.22
N GLU A 84 13.35 2.28 -13.16
CA GLU A 84 14.73 2.18 -13.66
C GLU A 84 15.14 3.44 -14.43
N ARG A 85 14.29 3.99 -15.32
CA ARG A 85 14.56 5.28 -15.97
C ARG A 85 14.84 6.41 -14.98
N LYS A 86 14.05 6.51 -13.90
CA LYS A 86 14.31 7.50 -12.84
C LYS A 86 15.64 7.25 -12.13
N ALA A 87 16.02 5.99 -11.92
CA ALA A 87 17.30 5.64 -11.32
C ALA A 87 18.48 5.99 -12.23
N ASP A 88 18.35 5.78 -13.54
CA ASP A 88 19.37 6.17 -14.52
C ASP A 88 19.49 7.71 -14.63
N ASP A 89 18.36 8.41 -14.64
CA ASP A 89 18.31 9.87 -14.79
C ASP A 89 18.74 10.63 -13.52
N ARG A 90 18.45 10.08 -12.33
CA ARG A 90 18.52 10.81 -11.04
C ARG A 90 19.28 10.08 -9.94
N GLY A 91 19.80 8.89 -10.21
CA GLY A 91 20.41 8.03 -9.21
C GLY A 91 19.41 7.30 -8.32
N ARG A 92 19.95 6.53 -7.36
CA ARG A 92 19.20 5.79 -6.34
C ARG A 92 19.45 6.40 -4.96
N PHE A 93 18.78 5.87 -3.94
CA PHE A 93 19.00 6.25 -2.55
C PHE A 93 20.25 5.60 -1.92
N ASP A 94 21.09 4.90 -2.71
CA ASP A 94 22.25 4.14 -2.23
C ASP A 94 23.34 5.01 -1.59
N GLU A 95 23.48 6.26 -2.05
CA GLU A 95 24.44 7.23 -1.49
C GLU A 95 23.99 7.86 -0.17
N ARG A 96 22.74 7.63 0.27
CA ARG A 96 22.18 8.11 1.56
C ARG A 96 22.28 9.63 1.74
N LEU A 97 22.19 10.38 0.64
CA LEU A 97 22.30 11.84 0.64
C LEU A 97 21.05 12.48 1.26
N ILE A 98 21.25 13.45 2.16
CA ILE A 98 20.21 14.31 2.72
C ILE A 98 20.48 15.74 2.24
N LEU A 99 19.51 16.34 1.54
CA LEU A 99 19.61 17.71 1.06
C LEU A 99 19.25 18.69 2.19
N GLU A 100 20.24 19.40 2.74
CA GLU A 100 20.02 20.33 3.86
C GLU A 100 19.68 21.76 3.43
N ARG A 101 20.26 22.25 2.33
CA ARG A 101 20.01 23.60 1.77
C ARG A 101 20.50 23.69 0.33
N VAL A 102 19.91 24.59 -0.45
CA VAL A 102 20.39 25.00 -1.78
C VAL A 102 20.72 26.50 -1.70
N THR A 103 21.89 26.89 -2.20
CA THR A 103 22.36 28.29 -2.25
C THR A 103 22.66 28.67 -3.68
N GLU A 104 22.47 29.95 -4.03
CA GLU A 104 22.82 30.54 -5.34
C GLU A 104 24.31 30.88 -5.46
#